data_AF-A0A329CXV4-F1
#
_entry.id   AF-A0A329CXV4-F1
#
_cell.length_a   1.000
_cell.length_b   1.000
_cell.length_c   1.000
_cell.angle_alpha   90.00
_cell.angle_beta   90.00
_cell.angle_gamma   90.00
#
_symmetry.space_group_name_H-M   'P 1'
#
loop_
_entity.id
_entity.type
_entity.pdbx_description
1 polymer ?
#
loop_
_entity_poly.entity_id
_entity_poly.type
_entity_poly.pdbx_seq_one_letter_code
_entity_poly.pdbx_strand_id
1 'polypeptide(L)'
;MFVDPRVAHGRARYDLNRSPRLFAEERRWEISDVVTTSLDHFTGLRNRRNLLRLLERQIAPKLARLGLEPYVGTLGATEGLFVNFSTMSAEHGLREFQLQLSVPDLVLRSFASSTIRPHAVARCMQRNGVASLAEIETETSAAFVLARVIRPLALAGNWRQVGVPTAAGLFVGALNDSNDICLNTYIRPATSDRDSRWDRFAALFATMPPWHAEQIRQGGDLLQWMVNHIVALQKSASFVERCPFLLEPYRHVADPLDASWDAARASANARADGHGDAAAS
;
A
#
# COMPACT_ATOMS: atom_id res chain seq x y z
N MET A 1 -14.30 16.62 -12.95
CA MET A 1 -13.41 16.90 -14.11
C MET A 1 -12.14 16.09 -13.92
N PHE A 2 -11.63 15.42 -14.96
CA PHE A 2 -10.37 14.66 -14.89
C PHE A 2 -9.18 15.59 -15.10
N VAL A 3 -8.04 15.29 -14.46
CA VAL A 3 -6.77 15.94 -14.81
C VAL A 3 -6.23 15.31 -16.10
N ASP A 4 -5.55 16.11 -16.91
CA ASP A 4 -4.82 15.61 -18.09
C ASP A 4 -3.80 14.51 -17.68
N PRO A 5 -3.74 13.37 -18.40
CA PRO A 5 -2.81 12.28 -18.09
C PRO A 5 -1.35 12.72 -17.92
N ARG A 6 -0.85 13.62 -18.76
CA ARG A 6 0.55 14.08 -18.73
C ARG A 6 0.80 14.94 -17.49
N VAL A 7 -0.17 15.78 -17.14
CA VAL A 7 -0.11 16.60 -15.93
C VAL A 7 -0.13 15.71 -14.69
N ALA A 8 -1.04 14.73 -14.63
CA ALA A 8 -1.11 13.77 -13.53
C ALA A 8 0.18 12.94 -13.41
N HIS A 9 0.76 12.49 -14.52
CA HIS A 9 2.05 11.78 -14.51
C HIS A 9 3.19 12.64 -13.96
N GLY A 10 3.32 13.86 -14.51
CA GLY A 10 4.37 14.79 -14.12
C GLY A 10 4.27 15.19 -12.65
N ARG A 11 3.04 15.48 -12.18
CA ARG A 11 2.78 15.82 -10.77
C ARG A 11 3.01 14.64 -9.84
N ALA A 12 2.52 13.45 -10.18
CA ALA A 12 2.76 12.26 -9.38
C ALA A 12 4.26 11.97 -9.27
N ARG A 13 5.01 12.00 -10.39
CA ARG A 13 6.47 11.83 -10.38
C ARG A 13 7.16 12.90 -9.54
N TYR A 14 6.74 14.16 -9.67
CA TYR A 14 7.27 15.28 -8.90
C TYR A 14 7.04 15.09 -7.39
N ASP A 15 5.81 14.82 -6.97
CA ASP A 15 5.45 14.66 -5.56
C ASP A 15 6.12 13.41 -4.95
N LEU A 16 6.16 12.30 -5.69
CA LEU A 16 6.87 11.08 -5.30
C LEU A 16 8.40 11.30 -5.16
N ASN A 17 8.97 12.26 -5.90
CA ASN A 17 10.38 12.66 -5.78
C ASN A 17 10.64 13.71 -4.69
N ARG A 18 9.62 14.50 -4.33
CA ARG A 18 9.78 15.65 -3.42
C ARG A 18 9.42 15.33 -1.97
N SER A 19 8.96 14.12 -1.68
CA SER A 19 8.57 13.76 -0.33
C SER A 19 9.79 13.68 0.60
N PRO A 20 9.86 14.52 1.65
CA PRO A 20 10.98 14.53 2.60
C PRO A 20 11.03 13.30 3.52
N ARG A 21 10.20 12.28 3.28
CA ARG A 21 10.11 11.10 4.14
C ARG A 21 10.87 9.94 3.50
N LEU A 22 12.20 10.09 3.55
CA LEU A 22 13.25 9.07 3.63
C LEU A 22 13.10 7.87 2.67
N PHE A 23 14.17 7.63 1.90
CA PHE A 23 14.27 6.42 1.09
C PHE A 23 14.02 5.20 1.99
N ALA A 24 13.35 4.18 1.45
CA ALA A 24 12.94 3.02 2.24
C ALA A 24 14.09 2.37 3.00
N GLU A 25 15.31 2.46 2.48
CA GLU A 25 16.54 1.97 3.11
C GLU A 25 16.96 2.82 4.31
N GLU A 26 16.90 4.15 4.22
CA GLU A 26 17.22 5.07 5.32
C GLU A 26 16.25 4.88 6.49
N ARG A 27 14.93 4.80 6.21
CA ARG A 27 13.94 4.51 7.25
C ARG A 27 14.13 3.14 7.88
N ARG A 28 14.42 2.11 7.07
CA ARG A 28 14.73 0.79 7.61
C ARG A 28 15.98 0.82 8.47
N TRP A 29 16.99 1.59 8.07
CA TRP A 29 18.23 1.73 8.82
C TRP A 29 17.98 2.42 10.17
N GLU A 30 17.27 3.55 10.20
CA GLU A 30 16.89 4.23 11.47
C GLU A 30 16.13 3.31 12.42
N ILE A 31 15.15 2.54 11.90
CA ILE A 31 14.38 1.59 12.71
C ILE A 31 15.29 0.46 13.21
N SER A 32 16.14 -0.07 12.33
CA SER A 32 17.08 -1.15 12.67
C SER A 32 18.10 -0.70 13.71
N ASP A 33 18.60 0.53 13.62
CA ASP A 33 19.53 1.12 14.58
C ASP A 33 18.89 1.27 15.97
N VAL A 34 17.67 1.81 16.04
CA VAL A 34 16.91 1.90 17.29
C VAL A 34 16.72 0.54 17.94
N VAL A 35 16.36 -0.47 17.15
CA VAL A 35 16.17 -1.84 17.63
C VAL A 35 17.50 -2.43 18.11
N THR A 36 18.53 -2.42 17.26
CA THR A 36 19.84 -3.04 17.54
C THR A 36 20.50 -2.41 18.75
N THR A 37 20.57 -1.07 18.80
CA THR A 37 21.09 -0.33 19.95
C THR A 37 20.34 -0.69 21.24
N SER A 38 19.01 -0.81 21.21
CA SER A 38 18.24 -1.15 22.41
C SER A 38 18.44 -2.61 22.85
N LEU A 39 18.67 -3.52 21.90
CA LEU A 39 19.00 -4.92 22.19
C LEU A 39 20.40 -5.07 22.78
N ASP A 40 21.38 -4.33 22.25
CA ASP A 40 22.78 -4.36 22.71
C ASP A 40 22.94 -3.83 24.14
N HIS A 41 22.16 -2.81 24.51
CA HIS A 41 22.17 -2.24 25.86
C HIS A 41 21.29 -3.01 26.87
N PHE A 42 20.62 -4.08 26.45
CA PHE A 42 19.74 -4.84 27.33
C PHE A 42 20.54 -5.77 28.26
N THR A 43 20.60 -5.41 29.54
CA THR A 43 21.32 -6.16 30.59
C THR A 43 20.44 -7.11 31.40
N GLY A 44 19.13 -7.17 31.10
CA GLY A 44 18.18 -8.01 31.83
C GLY A 44 18.25 -9.49 31.46
N LEU A 45 17.67 -10.35 32.30
CA LEU A 45 17.49 -11.78 31.98
C LEU A 45 16.62 -11.94 30.73
N ARG A 46 17.10 -12.68 29.72
CA ARG A 46 16.40 -12.96 28.46
C ARG A 46 15.29 -14.01 28.64
N ASN A 47 14.22 -13.61 29.32
CA ASN A 47 12.97 -14.37 29.38
C ASN A 47 11.84 -13.58 28.71
N ARG A 48 10.79 -14.30 28.29
CA ARG A 48 9.61 -13.75 27.58
C ARG A 48 9.11 -12.43 28.19
N ARG A 49 8.88 -12.41 29.52
CA ARG A 49 8.34 -11.24 30.23
C ARG A 49 9.27 -10.03 30.16
N ASN A 50 10.57 -10.24 30.34
CA ASN A 50 11.55 -9.16 30.30
C ASN A 50 11.77 -8.64 28.88
N LEU A 51 11.74 -9.52 27.88
CA LEU A 51 11.82 -9.12 26.47
C LEU A 51 10.61 -8.29 26.05
N LEU A 52 9.40 -8.70 26.41
CA LEU A 52 8.20 -7.88 26.20
C LEU A 52 8.30 -6.50 26.85
N ARG A 53 8.81 -6.42 28.09
CA ARG A 53 9.05 -5.14 28.77
C ARG A 53 10.10 -4.29 28.05
N LEU A 54 11.14 -4.89 27.49
CA LEU A 54 12.12 -4.18 26.66
C LEU A 54 11.44 -3.58 25.42
N LEU A 55 10.62 -4.36 24.72
CA LEU A 55 9.86 -3.91 23.55
C LEU A 55 8.93 -2.75 23.92
N GLU A 56 8.11 -2.92 24.97
CA GLU A 56 7.10 -1.96 25.40
C GLU A 56 7.69 -0.66 25.98
N ARG A 57 8.74 -0.76 26.80
CA ARG A 57 9.24 0.39 27.57
C ARG A 57 10.44 1.10 26.96
N GLN A 58 11.15 0.45 26.04
CA GLN A 58 12.36 1.03 25.45
C GLN A 58 12.26 1.17 23.93
N ILE A 59 11.88 0.11 23.22
CA ILE A 59 11.88 0.13 21.74
C ILE A 59 10.68 0.91 21.21
N ALA A 60 9.45 0.54 21.60
CA ALA A 60 8.24 1.17 21.12
C ALA A 60 8.22 2.71 21.34
N PRO A 61 8.61 3.27 22.50
CA PRO A 61 8.64 4.72 22.68
C PRO A 61 9.66 5.43 21.77
N LYS A 62 10.80 4.79 21.48
CA LYS A 62 11.80 5.35 20.56
C LYS A 62 11.30 5.35 19.11
N LEU A 63 10.65 4.27 18.69
CA LEU A 63 10.01 4.20 17.37
C LEU A 63 8.87 5.21 17.24
N ALA A 64 8.08 5.42 18.30
CA ALA A 64 7.02 6.44 18.31
C ALA A 64 7.57 7.86 18.10
N ARG A 65 8.76 8.18 18.63
CA ARG A 65 9.44 9.47 18.39
C ARG A 65 9.88 9.65 16.94
N LEU A 66 10.04 8.57 16.17
CA LEU A 66 10.29 8.62 14.73
C LEU A 66 9.00 8.87 13.91
N GLY A 67 7.84 9.02 14.57
CA GLY A 67 6.54 9.18 13.93
C GLY A 67 5.91 7.86 13.50
N LEU A 68 6.30 6.75 14.13
CA LEU A 68 5.74 5.42 13.89
C LEU A 68 4.68 5.07 14.94
N GLU A 69 3.85 4.09 14.64
CA GLU A 69 2.81 3.60 15.55
C GLU A 69 3.06 2.13 15.91
N PRO A 70 4.02 1.84 16.83
CA PRO A 70 4.34 0.48 17.21
C PRO A 70 3.26 -0.11 18.12
N TYR A 71 2.85 -1.34 17.82
CA TYR A 71 2.03 -2.19 18.68
C TYR A 71 2.89 -3.23 19.37
N VAL A 72 2.77 -3.39 20.69
CA VAL A 72 3.45 -4.44 21.45
C VAL A 72 2.40 -5.34 22.09
N GLY A 73 2.43 -6.63 21.76
CA GLY A 73 1.43 -7.57 22.24
C GLY A 73 1.39 -8.85 21.44
N THR A 74 0.23 -9.50 21.43
CA THR A 74 -0.02 -10.75 20.71
C THR A 74 -0.74 -10.46 19.39
N LEU A 75 -0.23 -11.03 18.30
CA LEU A 75 -0.85 -11.02 16.98
C LEU A 75 -0.93 -12.47 16.46
N GLY A 76 -2.12 -13.04 16.55
CA GLY A 76 -2.36 -14.46 16.24
C GLY A 76 -1.55 -15.37 17.16
N ALA A 77 -0.70 -16.23 16.58
CA ALA A 77 0.19 -17.13 17.33
C ALA A 77 1.55 -16.50 17.70
N THR A 78 1.79 -15.25 17.28
CA THR A 78 3.07 -14.57 17.51
C THR A 78 2.91 -13.47 18.54
N GLU A 79 3.96 -13.21 19.29
CA GLU A 79 4.01 -12.15 20.27
C GLU A 79 5.27 -11.32 20.08
N GLY A 80 5.17 -10.01 20.22
CA GLY A 80 6.30 -9.12 20.00
C GLY A 80 5.89 -7.69 19.72
N LEU A 81 6.75 -7.00 18.98
CA LEU A 81 6.53 -5.64 18.49
C LEU A 81 6.22 -5.68 17.00
N PHE A 82 5.19 -4.96 16.59
CA PHE A 82 4.71 -4.85 15.22
C PHE A 82 4.62 -3.37 14.86
N VAL A 83 5.16 -2.98 13.72
CA VAL A 83 5.09 -1.59 13.27
C VAL A 83 4.92 -1.53 11.76
N ASN A 84 4.02 -0.65 11.32
CA ASN A 84 3.80 -0.39 9.91
C ASN A 84 4.36 0.98 9.57
N PHE A 85 4.97 1.10 8.40
CA PHE A 85 5.39 2.39 7.88
C PHE A 85 5.32 2.41 6.37
N SER A 86 5.12 3.60 5.81
CA SER A 86 5.00 3.78 4.37
C SER A 86 6.14 4.65 3.84
N THR A 87 6.60 4.33 2.64
CA THR A 87 7.65 5.08 1.93
C THR A 87 7.14 5.45 0.55
N MET A 88 7.74 6.47 -0.06
CA MET A 88 7.41 6.84 -1.43
C MET A 88 8.64 7.13 -2.28
N SER A 89 8.60 6.72 -3.55
CA SER A 89 9.61 7.08 -4.54
C SER A 89 8.98 7.11 -5.95
N ALA A 90 9.57 7.87 -6.88
CA ALA A 90 9.08 7.84 -8.26
C ALA A 90 9.33 6.50 -8.96
N GLU A 91 10.30 5.72 -8.49
CA GLU A 91 10.63 4.41 -9.05
C GLU A 91 9.64 3.33 -8.61
N HIS A 92 9.31 3.29 -7.33
CA HIS A 92 8.51 2.21 -6.75
C HIS A 92 7.08 2.60 -6.39
N GLY A 93 6.77 3.90 -6.39
CA GLY A 93 5.47 4.44 -5.99
C GLY A 93 5.36 4.51 -4.48
N LEU A 94 4.19 4.16 -3.94
CA LEU A 94 3.97 4.06 -2.49
C LEU A 94 4.15 2.61 -2.06
N ARG A 95 4.85 2.39 -0.95
CA ARG A 95 5.04 1.07 -0.37
C ARG A 95 4.70 1.12 1.11
N GLU A 96 3.93 0.15 1.58
CA GLU A 96 3.78 -0.11 3.01
C GLU A 96 4.68 -1.29 3.39
N PHE A 97 5.33 -1.16 4.54
CA PHE A 97 6.16 -2.17 5.16
C PHE A 97 5.56 -2.56 6.49
N GLN A 98 5.59 -3.85 6.76
CA GLN A 98 5.33 -4.39 8.09
C GLN A 98 6.64 -4.88 8.65
N LEU A 99 7.00 -4.37 9.82
CA LEU A 99 8.12 -4.86 10.60
C LEU A 99 7.59 -5.62 11.81
N GLN A 100 8.19 -6.77 12.05
CA GLN A 100 7.90 -7.62 13.18
C GLN A 100 9.19 -7.92 13.93
N LEU A 101 9.12 -7.81 15.26
CA LEU A 101 10.17 -8.24 16.17
C LEU A 101 9.55 -9.20 17.18
N SER A 102 9.68 -10.51 16.93
CA SER A 102 9.01 -11.56 17.71
C SER A 102 9.82 -12.00 18.93
N VAL A 103 9.14 -12.30 20.03
CA VAL A 103 9.71 -12.92 21.24
C VAL A 103 9.59 -14.44 21.12
N PRO A 104 10.61 -15.23 21.52
CA PRO A 104 11.86 -14.83 22.18
C PRO A 104 13.02 -14.50 21.25
N ASP A 105 12.89 -14.74 19.96
CA ASP A 105 14.03 -14.73 19.02
C ASP A 105 14.60 -13.33 18.76
N LEU A 106 13.78 -12.28 18.90
CA LEU A 106 14.10 -10.88 18.64
C LEU A 106 14.73 -10.65 17.27
N VAL A 107 14.29 -11.42 16.27
CA VAL A 107 14.68 -11.23 14.87
C VAL A 107 13.78 -10.18 14.27
N LEU A 108 14.37 -9.05 13.85
CA LEU A 108 13.67 -8.04 13.08
C LEU A 108 13.39 -8.60 11.68
N ARG A 109 12.11 -8.86 11.39
CA ARG A 109 11.66 -9.29 10.07
C ARG A 109 10.94 -8.12 9.40
N SER A 110 11.41 -7.77 8.21
CA SER A 110 10.71 -6.85 7.33
C SER A 110 10.04 -7.66 6.23
N PHE A 111 8.74 -7.46 6.07
CA PHE A 111 7.99 -8.00 4.94
C PHE A 111 7.36 -6.82 4.20
N ALA A 112 7.52 -6.79 2.87
CA ALA A 112 6.78 -5.83 2.07
C ALA A 112 5.29 -6.19 2.17
N SER A 113 4.44 -5.19 2.37
CA SER A 113 3.00 -5.39 2.50
C SER A 113 2.34 -4.31 1.68
N SER A 114 2.02 -4.68 0.45
CA SER A 114 1.32 -3.85 -0.52
C SER A 114 2.16 -2.71 -1.12
N THR A 115 2.12 -2.60 -2.44
CA THR A 115 2.74 -1.52 -3.20
C THR A 115 1.68 -0.91 -4.12
N ILE A 116 1.61 0.42 -4.17
CA ILE A 116 0.85 1.17 -5.16
C ILE A 116 1.86 1.76 -6.14
N ARG A 117 1.92 1.21 -7.35
CA ARG A 117 2.91 1.62 -8.36
C ARG A 117 2.72 3.10 -8.75
N PRO A 118 3.77 3.79 -9.24
CA PRO A 118 3.67 5.18 -9.66
C PRO A 118 2.53 5.43 -10.66
N HIS A 119 2.27 4.47 -11.54
CA HIS A 119 1.15 4.54 -12.47
C HIS A 119 -0.21 4.52 -11.76
N ALA A 120 -0.41 3.64 -10.78
CA ALA A 120 -1.64 3.61 -9.97
C ALA A 120 -1.84 4.92 -9.18
N VAL A 121 -0.77 5.48 -8.60
CA VAL A 121 -0.81 6.80 -7.92
C VAL A 121 -1.28 7.89 -8.88
N ALA A 122 -0.64 7.97 -10.05
CA ALA A 122 -0.95 8.99 -11.03
C ALA A 122 -2.37 8.84 -11.60
N ARG A 123 -2.84 7.59 -11.80
CA ARG A 123 -4.23 7.29 -12.18
C ARG A 123 -5.23 7.66 -11.10
N CYS A 124 -4.91 7.44 -9.83
CA CYS A 124 -5.72 7.88 -8.71
C CYS A 124 -5.87 9.41 -8.71
N MET A 125 -4.76 10.14 -8.85
CA MET A 125 -4.80 11.61 -8.96
C MET A 125 -5.64 12.07 -10.16
N GLN A 126 -5.37 11.49 -11.33
CA GLN A 126 -6.05 11.80 -12.58
C GLN A 126 -7.57 11.62 -12.48
N ARG A 127 -8.00 10.45 -11.98
CA ARG A 127 -9.41 10.02 -11.94
C ARG A 127 -10.19 10.67 -10.80
N ASN A 128 -9.49 11.11 -9.75
CA ASN A 128 -10.10 11.89 -8.66
C ASN A 128 -10.09 13.40 -8.95
N GLY A 129 -9.36 13.86 -9.97
CA GLY A 129 -9.39 15.27 -10.38
C GLY A 129 -8.50 16.17 -9.53
N VAL A 130 -7.48 15.61 -8.88
CA VAL A 130 -6.63 16.30 -7.89
C VAL A 130 -5.21 16.47 -8.41
N ALA A 131 -4.52 17.49 -7.90
CA ALA A 131 -3.22 17.91 -8.43
C ALA A 131 -2.03 17.52 -7.56
N SER A 132 -2.27 17.04 -6.33
CA SER A 132 -1.23 16.62 -5.39
C SER A 132 -1.44 15.23 -4.79
N LEU A 133 -0.34 14.61 -4.37
CA LEU A 133 -0.36 13.34 -3.64
C LEU A 133 -1.11 13.44 -2.30
N ALA A 134 -0.99 14.57 -1.61
CA ALA A 134 -1.65 14.79 -0.31
C ALA A 134 -3.18 14.68 -0.41
N GLU A 135 -3.77 15.11 -1.54
CA GLU A 135 -5.21 15.02 -1.77
C GLU A 135 -5.72 13.58 -1.97
N ILE A 136 -4.83 12.62 -2.26
CA ILE A 136 -5.16 11.18 -2.37
C ILE A 136 -4.62 10.34 -1.20
N GLU A 137 -4.14 10.98 -0.13
CA GLU A 137 -3.57 10.30 1.03
C GLU A 137 -4.61 9.40 1.70
N THR A 138 -5.84 9.89 1.91
CA THR A 138 -6.95 9.12 2.48
C THR A 138 -7.22 7.86 1.65
N GLU A 139 -7.25 7.99 0.33
CA GLU A 139 -7.57 6.91 -0.61
C GLU A 139 -6.46 5.84 -0.63
N THR A 140 -5.21 6.28 -0.68
CA THR A 140 -4.04 5.38 -0.70
C THR A 140 -3.78 4.71 0.66
N SER A 141 -4.05 5.42 1.76
CA SER A 141 -3.97 4.86 3.12
C SER A 141 -5.06 3.81 3.35
N ALA A 142 -6.30 4.07 2.92
CA ALA A 142 -7.37 3.08 2.99
C ALA A 142 -7.03 1.84 2.16
N ALA A 143 -6.46 2.02 0.96
CA ALA A 143 -6.03 0.90 0.13
C ALA A 143 -4.98 0.03 0.84
N PHE A 144 -3.98 0.62 1.50
CA PHE A 144 -3.00 -0.16 2.25
C PHE A 144 -3.64 -0.99 3.38
N VAL A 145 -4.53 -0.39 4.17
CA VAL A 145 -5.23 -1.09 5.25
C VAL A 145 -6.08 -2.24 4.68
N LEU A 146 -6.88 -1.98 3.65
CA LEU A 146 -7.79 -2.97 3.06
C LEU A 146 -7.06 -4.08 2.31
N ALA A 147 -5.89 -3.81 1.74
CA ALA A 147 -5.05 -4.81 1.12
C ALA A 147 -4.64 -5.93 2.09
N ARG A 148 -4.54 -5.64 3.40
CA ARG A 148 -4.24 -6.64 4.44
C ARG A 148 -5.33 -7.72 4.55
N VAL A 149 -6.57 -7.39 4.19
CA VAL A 149 -7.69 -8.36 4.15
C VAL A 149 -7.78 -9.04 2.79
N ILE A 150 -7.55 -8.30 1.69
CA ILE A 150 -7.60 -8.85 0.33
C ILE A 150 -6.50 -9.88 0.09
N ARG A 151 -5.29 -9.69 0.64
CA ARG A 151 -4.15 -10.59 0.44
C ARG A 151 -4.44 -12.05 0.86
N PRO A 152 -4.82 -12.34 2.12
CA PRO A 152 -5.12 -13.72 2.52
C PRO A 152 -6.31 -14.30 1.75
N LEU A 153 -7.30 -13.47 1.40
CA LEU A 153 -8.43 -13.90 0.56
C LEU A 153 -7.98 -14.32 -0.85
N ALA A 154 -7.11 -13.53 -1.48
CA ALA A 154 -6.56 -13.81 -2.80
C ALA A 154 -5.72 -15.10 -2.79
N LEU A 155 -4.92 -15.31 -1.74
CA LEU A 155 -4.14 -16.54 -1.56
C LEU A 155 -5.04 -17.77 -1.39
N ALA A 156 -6.02 -17.70 -0.50
CA ALA A 156 -6.95 -18.81 -0.28
C ALA A 156 -7.80 -19.12 -1.53
N GLY A 157 -8.13 -18.08 -2.31
CA GLY A 157 -8.90 -18.21 -3.54
C GLY A 157 -8.08 -18.50 -4.80
N ASN A 158 -6.75 -18.60 -4.70
CA ASN A 158 -5.82 -18.72 -5.85
C ASN A 158 -6.01 -17.63 -6.91
N TRP A 159 -6.27 -16.39 -6.49
CA TRP A 159 -6.49 -15.29 -7.42
C TRP A 159 -5.18 -14.89 -8.11
N ARG A 160 -5.26 -14.63 -9.41
CA ARG A 160 -4.15 -14.15 -10.24
C ARG A 160 -4.17 -12.64 -10.44
N GLN A 161 -5.26 -11.99 -10.05
CA GLN A 161 -5.37 -10.54 -9.98
C GLN A 161 -6.23 -10.13 -8.77
N VAL A 162 -5.97 -8.94 -8.24
CA VAL A 162 -6.60 -8.44 -7.03
C VAL A 162 -7.19 -7.05 -7.26
N GLY A 163 -8.33 -6.80 -6.63
CA GLY A 163 -8.95 -5.49 -6.52
C GLY A 163 -9.03 -5.10 -5.05
N VAL A 164 -8.51 -3.92 -4.72
CA VAL A 164 -8.61 -3.34 -3.37
C VAL A 164 -9.58 -2.16 -3.47
N PRO A 165 -10.83 -2.32 -3.01
CA PRO A 165 -11.83 -1.28 -3.08
C PRO A 165 -11.51 -0.17 -2.10
N THR A 166 -11.88 1.05 -2.47
CA THR A 166 -11.78 2.25 -1.64
C THR A 166 -13.08 3.04 -1.78
N ALA A 167 -13.24 4.13 -1.01
CA ALA A 167 -14.49 4.89 -1.03
C ALA A 167 -14.73 5.55 -2.40
N ALA A 168 -13.68 6.01 -3.10
CA ALA A 168 -13.83 6.70 -4.37
C ALA A 168 -13.60 5.79 -5.61
N GLY A 169 -13.01 4.61 -5.44
CA GLY A 169 -12.68 3.74 -6.56
C GLY A 169 -12.11 2.38 -6.20
N LEU A 170 -11.25 1.88 -7.07
CA LEU A 170 -10.69 0.53 -6.99
C LEU A 170 -9.25 0.53 -7.47
N PHE A 171 -8.32 0.15 -6.59
CA PHE A 171 -6.97 -0.18 -7.00
C PHE A 171 -6.92 -1.62 -7.50
N VAL A 172 -6.23 -1.82 -8.63
CA VAL A 172 -6.18 -3.12 -9.31
C VAL A 172 -4.74 -3.54 -9.53
N GLY A 173 -4.45 -4.81 -9.31
CA GLY A 173 -3.16 -5.38 -9.63
C GLY A 173 -3.10 -6.89 -9.45
N ALA A 174 -1.99 -7.40 -8.91
CA ALA A 174 -1.77 -8.82 -8.68
C ALA A 174 -0.89 -9.06 -7.46
N LEU A 175 -0.78 -10.32 -7.03
CA LEU A 175 0.26 -10.74 -6.10
C LEU A 175 1.59 -10.86 -6.86
N ASN A 176 2.69 -10.41 -6.26
CA ASN A 176 4.05 -10.64 -6.78
C ASN A 176 4.58 -12.03 -6.39
N ASP A 177 5.83 -12.34 -6.76
CA ASP A 177 6.46 -13.63 -6.46
C ASP A 177 6.61 -13.90 -4.94
N SER A 178 6.63 -12.83 -4.13
CA SER A 178 6.64 -12.90 -2.66
C SER A 178 5.24 -13.00 -2.05
N ASN A 179 4.19 -13.17 -2.87
CA ASN A 179 2.79 -13.13 -2.48
C ASN A 179 2.32 -11.80 -1.89
N ASP A 180 3.00 -10.69 -2.21
CA ASP A 180 2.61 -9.35 -1.76
C ASP A 180 1.75 -8.66 -2.80
N ILE A 181 0.80 -7.85 -2.35
CA ILE A 181 -0.08 -7.10 -3.24
C ILE A 181 0.73 -6.03 -4.00
N CYS A 182 0.60 -6.01 -5.32
CA CYS A 182 1.18 -5.00 -6.18
C CYS A 182 0.07 -4.38 -7.04
N LEU A 183 -0.36 -3.18 -6.66
CA LEU A 183 -1.43 -2.43 -7.29
C LEU A 183 -0.84 -1.64 -8.47
N ASN A 184 -1.27 -2.02 -9.67
CA ASN A 184 -0.73 -1.56 -10.94
C ASN A 184 -1.48 -0.35 -11.49
N THR A 185 -2.79 -0.26 -11.26
CA THR A 185 -3.62 0.84 -11.76
C THR A 185 -4.74 1.20 -10.78
N TYR A 186 -5.48 2.27 -11.11
CA TYR A 186 -6.66 2.73 -10.38
C TYR A 186 -7.81 2.97 -11.35
N ILE A 187 -9.00 2.51 -10.95
CA ILE A 187 -10.26 2.60 -11.70
C ILE A 187 -11.28 3.35 -10.85
N ARG A 188 -12.07 4.20 -11.51
CA ARG A 188 -13.24 4.87 -10.92
C ARG A 188 -14.51 4.38 -11.65
N PRO A 189 -15.29 3.45 -11.07
CA PRO A 189 -16.36 2.72 -11.77
C PRO A 189 -17.50 3.57 -12.35
N ALA A 190 -17.74 4.78 -11.82
CA ALA A 190 -18.89 5.61 -12.23
C ALA A 190 -18.55 6.70 -13.28
N THR A 191 -17.31 6.75 -13.79
CA THR A 191 -16.85 7.84 -14.66
C THR A 191 -16.17 7.36 -15.96
N SER A 192 -16.32 6.08 -16.29
CA SER A 192 -15.87 5.50 -17.56
C SER A 192 -17.09 5.25 -18.45
N ASP A 193 -17.09 5.77 -19.68
CA ASP A 193 -18.11 5.43 -20.71
C ASP A 193 -17.96 3.99 -21.25
N ARG A 194 -17.10 3.17 -20.64
CA ARG A 194 -16.83 1.78 -21.02
C ARG A 194 -16.98 0.86 -19.83
N ASP A 195 -17.76 -0.19 -20.02
CA ASP A 195 -17.93 -1.30 -19.09
C ASP A 195 -16.58 -1.98 -18.82
N SER A 196 -16.15 -1.92 -17.56
CA SER A 196 -15.00 -2.65 -17.06
C SER A 196 -15.46 -3.92 -16.37
N ARG A 197 -14.75 -5.03 -16.58
CA ARG A 197 -14.97 -6.27 -15.81
C ARG A 197 -14.86 -6.06 -14.29
N TRP A 198 -14.16 -5.01 -13.88
CA TRP A 198 -14.00 -4.61 -12.49
C TRP A 198 -15.21 -3.88 -11.91
N ASP A 199 -16.13 -3.38 -12.73
CA ASP A 199 -17.29 -2.63 -12.23
C ASP A 199 -18.20 -3.53 -11.40
N ARG A 200 -18.38 -4.79 -11.83
CA ARG A 200 -19.11 -5.80 -11.06
C ARG A 200 -18.44 -6.09 -9.71
N PHE A 201 -17.11 -6.14 -9.67
CA PHE A 201 -16.37 -6.35 -8.43
C PHE A 201 -16.48 -5.14 -7.51
N ALA A 202 -16.32 -3.93 -8.04
CA ALA A 202 -16.45 -2.69 -7.28
C ALA A 202 -17.86 -2.50 -6.72
N ALA A 203 -18.90 -2.87 -7.47
CA ALA A 203 -20.29 -2.82 -7.03
C ALA A 203 -20.55 -3.65 -5.76
N LEU A 204 -19.78 -4.73 -5.52
CA LEU A 204 -19.88 -5.52 -4.29
C LEU A 204 -19.55 -4.70 -3.04
N PHE A 205 -18.79 -3.61 -3.18
CA PHE A 205 -18.34 -2.74 -2.08
C PHE A 205 -18.95 -1.34 -2.14
N ALA A 206 -20.00 -1.11 -2.95
CA ALA A 206 -20.62 0.19 -3.13
C ALA A 206 -21.21 0.80 -1.84
N THR A 207 -21.46 -0.02 -0.82
CA THR A 207 -21.94 0.39 0.51
C THR A 207 -20.80 0.71 1.48
N MET A 208 -19.56 0.81 1.02
CA MET A 208 -18.43 1.21 1.85
C MET A 208 -18.68 2.60 2.42
N PRO A 209 -18.64 2.79 3.75
CA PRO A 209 -18.85 4.10 4.33
C PRO A 209 -17.66 5.02 4.04
N PRO A 210 -17.84 6.35 4.04
CA PRO A 210 -16.75 7.29 3.89
C PRO A 210 -15.91 7.31 5.18
N TRP A 211 -14.74 6.67 5.13
CA TRP A 211 -13.80 6.63 6.26
C TRP A 211 -12.99 7.91 6.37
N HIS A 212 -12.83 8.41 7.60
CA HIS A 212 -12.04 9.61 7.86
C HIS A 212 -10.60 9.23 8.21
N ALA A 213 -9.66 10.16 8.06
CA ALA A 213 -8.21 9.88 8.20
C ALA A 213 -7.84 9.19 9.53
N GLU A 214 -8.47 9.61 10.64
CA GLU A 214 -8.25 9.00 11.96
C GLU A 214 -8.64 7.52 12.01
N GLN A 215 -9.79 7.18 11.43
CA GLN A 215 -10.30 5.80 11.40
C GLN A 215 -9.42 4.90 10.53
N ILE A 216 -8.92 5.45 9.41
CA ILE A 216 -8.00 4.74 8.51
C ILE A 216 -6.66 4.50 9.22
N ARG A 217 -6.14 5.50 9.93
CA ARG A 217 -4.88 5.40 10.68
C ARG A 217 -4.94 4.28 11.72
N GLN A 218 -6.00 4.26 12.53
CA GLN A 218 -6.20 3.18 13.51
C GLN A 218 -6.46 1.84 12.82
N GLY A 219 -7.12 1.84 11.67
CA GLY A 219 -7.34 0.69 10.79
C GLY A 219 -8.34 -0.35 11.33
N GLY A 220 -8.56 -0.42 12.64
CA GLY A 220 -9.40 -1.44 13.29
C GLY A 220 -10.82 -1.49 12.74
N ASP A 221 -11.54 -0.37 12.75
CA ASP A 221 -12.93 -0.31 12.28
C ASP A 221 -13.05 -0.61 10.78
N LEU A 222 -12.12 -0.07 9.98
CA LEU A 222 -12.04 -0.29 8.54
C LEU A 222 -11.83 -1.78 8.21
N LEU A 223 -10.87 -2.42 8.89
CA LEU A 223 -10.60 -3.84 8.74
C LEU A 223 -11.80 -4.68 9.18
N GLN A 224 -12.40 -4.37 10.34
CA GLN A 224 -13.53 -5.10 10.88
C GLN A 224 -14.75 -5.02 9.95
N TRP A 225 -15.04 -3.82 9.41
CA TRP A 225 -16.09 -3.65 8.41
C TRP A 225 -15.81 -4.50 7.17
N MET A 226 -14.59 -4.45 6.62
CA MET A 226 -14.22 -5.19 5.42
C MET A 226 -14.36 -6.70 5.62
N VAL A 227 -13.91 -7.22 6.76
CA VAL A 227 -14.05 -8.64 7.11
C VAL A 227 -15.52 -9.03 7.21
N ASN A 228 -16.32 -8.27 7.96
CA ASN A 228 -17.75 -8.54 8.12
C ASN A 228 -18.47 -8.54 6.77
N HIS A 229 -18.14 -7.58 5.90
CA HIS A 229 -18.73 -7.44 4.58
C HIS A 229 -18.35 -8.59 3.65
N ILE A 230 -17.07 -8.98 3.62
CA ILE A 230 -16.59 -10.15 2.87
C ILE A 230 -17.31 -11.42 3.32
N VAL A 231 -17.39 -11.65 4.63
CA VAL A 231 -18.07 -12.83 5.20
C VAL A 231 -19.55 -12.84 4.78
N ALA A 232 -20.22 -11.69 4.80
CA ALA A 232 -21.60 -11.59 4.35
C ALA A 232 -21.76 -11.90 2.85
N LEU A 233 -20.87 -11.38 1.99
CA LEU A 233 -20.88 -11.66 0.55
C LEU A 233 -20.65 -13.16 0.24
N GLN A 234 -19.71 -13.78 0.95
CA GLN A 234 -19.34 -15.19 0.76
C GLN A 234 -20.44 -16.18 1.18
N LYS A 235 -21.36 -15.79 2.07
CA LYS A 235 -22.51 -16.64 2.44
C LYS A 235 -23.41 -17.00 1.25
N SER A 236 -23.44 -16.15 0.22
CA SER A 236 -24.32 -16.35 -0.94
C SER A 236 -23.59 -16.86 -2.18
N ALA A 237 -22.33 -16.46 -2.39
CA ALA A 237 -21.46 -16.99 -3.43
C ALA A 237 -20.03 -16.52 -3.21
N SER A 238 -19.05 -17.33 -3.60
CA SER A 238 -17.64 -16.95 -3.57
C SER A 238 -17.35 -15.79 -4.54
N PHE A 239 -16.26 -15.06 -4.31
CA PHE A 239 -15.83 -14.01 -5.24
C PHE A 239 -15.49 -14.56 -6.62
N VAL A 240 -14.92 -15.76 -6.70
CA VAL A 240 -14.56 -16.39 -7.97
C VAL A 240 -15.81 -16.75 -8.77
N GLU A 241 -16.88 -17.22 -8.13
CA GLU A 241 -18.16 -17.45 -8.80
C GLU A 241 -18.78 -16.15 -9.35
N ARG A 242 -18.68 -15.06 -8.58
CA ARG A 242 -19.18 -13.74 -8.99
C ARG A 242 -18.32 -13.06 -10.04
N CYS A 243 -17.01 -13.27 -9.98
CA CYS A 243 -15.98 -12.61 -10.76
C CYS A 243 -14.93 -13.64 -11.22
N PRO A 244 -15.27 -14.51 -12.19
CA PRO A 244 -14.37 -15.60 -12.63
C PRO A 244 -13.03 -15.10 -13.14
N PHE A 245 -12.99 -13.87 -13.68
CA PHE A 245 -11.78 -13.25 -14.17
C PHE A 245 -10.69 -13.12 -13.10
N LEU A 246 -11.00 -13.15 -11.80
CA LEU A 246 -9.99 -13.13 -10.72
C LEU A 246 -8.96 -14.27 -10.83
N LEU A 247 -9.32 -15.39 -11.48
CA LEU A 247 -8.42 -16.52 -11.75
C LEU A 247 -7.62 -16.38 -13.05
N GLU A 248 -7.93 -15.39 -13.89
CA GLU A 248 -7.18 -15.10 -15.10
C GLU A 248 -5.93 -14.28 -14.77
N PRO A 249 -4.81 -14.44 -15.51
CA PRO A 249 -3.67 -13.55 -15.37
C PRO A 249 -4.10 -12.08 -15.50
N TYR A 250 -3.52 -11.22 -14.67
CA TYR A 250 -3.71 -9.79 -14.81
C TYR A 250 -3.28 -9.36 -16.22
N ARG A 251 -4.25 -8.83 -16.98
CA ARG A 251 -4.01 -8.23 -18.30
C ARG A 251 -4.16 -6.73 -18.14
N HIS A 252 -3.13 -5.97 -18.50
CA HIS A 252 -3.28 -4.56 -18.81
C HIS A 252 -4.09 -4.50 -20.11
N VAL A 253 -5.41 -4.62 -20.03
CA VAL A 253 -6.25 -4.47 -21.22
C VAL A 253 -6.21 -2.99 -21.56
N ALA A 254 -5.63 -2.69 -22.73
CA ALA A 254 -5.33 -1.37 -23.24
C ALA A 254 -6.43 -0.34 -22.95
N ASP A 255 -6.22 0.47 -21.90
CA ASP A 255 -6.85 1.79 -21.84
C ASP A 255 -6.30 2.55 -23.06
N PRO A 256 -7.12 3.18 -23.93
CA PRO A 256 -6.60 4.06 -24.99
C PRO A 256 -5.68 5.16 -24.44
N LEU A 257 -5.85 5.51 -23.16
CA LEU A 257 -4.95 6.40 -22.46
C LEU A 257 -3.61 5.73 -22.13
N ASP A 258 -3.49 4.40 -22.02
CA ASP A 258 -2.21 3.71 -21.80
C ASP A 258 -1.20 4.05 -22.90
N ALA A 259 -1.64 4.15 -24.17
CA ALA A 259 -0.76 4.64 -25.25
C ALA A 259 -0.32 6.10 -25.04
N SER A 260 -1.23 6.96 -24.58
CA SER A 260 -0.89 8.35 -24.21
C SER A 260 0.03 8.43 -22.98
N TRP A 261 -0.07 7.44 -22.08
CA TRP A 261 0.74 7.29 -20.87
C TRP A 261 2.13 6.74 -21.18
N ASP A 262 2.23 5.75 -22.06
CA ASP A 262 3.50 5.21 -22.53
C ASP A 262 4.26 6.27 -23.34
N ALA A 263 3.55 7.04 -24.18
CA ALA A 263 4.13 8.20 -24.85
C ALA A 263 4.54 9.31 -23.85
N ALA A 264 3.76 9.57 -22.80
CA ALA A 264 4.11 10.52 -21.75
C ALA A 264 5.32 10.08 -20.94
N ARG A 265 5.42 8.78 -20.62
CA ARG A 265 6.53 8.15 -19.90
C ARG A 265 7.82 8.22 -20.71
N ALA A 266 7.76 7.86 -22.00
CA ALA A 266 8.88 7.97 -22.92
C ALA A 266 9.37 9.42 -23.04
N SER A 267 8.46 10.38 -23.16
CA SER A 267 8.79 11.81 -23.25
C SER A 267 9.38 12.37 -21.96
N ALA A 268 8.93 11.90 -20.79
CA ALA A 268 9.46 12.32 -19.50
C ALA A 268 10.86 11.74 -19.22
N ASN A 269 11.13 10.51 -19.66
CA ASN A 269 12.46 9.89 -19.51
C ASN A 269 13.49 10.52 -20.46
N ALA A 270 13.13 10.78 -21.72
CA ALA A 270 14.00 11.48 -22.67
C ALA A 270 14.43 12.89 -22.19
N ARG A 271 13.58 13.59 -21.44
CA ARG A 271 13.92 14.89 -20.82
C ARG A 271 14.85 14.78 -19.61
N ALA A 272 14.83 13.65 -18.91
CA ALA A 272 15.73 13.41 -17.77
C ALA A 272 17.14 13.06 -18.26
N ASP A 273 17.25 12.27 -19.32
CA ASP A 273 18.53 11.88 -19.91
C ASP A 273 19.20 13.05 -20.68
N GLY A 274 18.40 13.97 -21.23
CA GLY A 274 18.90 15.17 -21.93
C GLY A 274 19.38 16.32 -21.04
N HIS A 275 19.37 16.18 -19.71
CA HIS A 275 19.92 17.16 -18.77
C HIS A 275 21.27 16.73 -18.15
N GLY A 276 21.86 15.62 -18.61
CA GLY A 276 23.19 15.16 -18.20
C GLY A 276 24.38 15.77 -18.94
N ASP A 277 24.19 16.33 -20.15
CA ASP A 277 25.32 16.68 -21.05
C ASP A 277 25.55 18.18 -21.28
N ALA A 278 24.82 19.07 -20.61
CA ALA A 278 24.94 20.53 -20.81
C ALA A 278 25.75 21.26 -19.72
N ALA A 279 26.71 20.58 -19.08
CA ALA A 279 27.64 21.18 -18.11
C ALA A 279 29.09 20.70 -18.32
N ALA A 280 29.55 20.69 -19.58
CA ALA A 280 30.96 20.62 -19.92
C ALA A 280 31.19 21.29 -21.28
N SER A 281 31.24 22.62 -21.28
CA SER A 281 31.81 23.43 -22.36
C SER A 281 32.31 24.74 -21.77
#